data_AF-B6ZDT1-F1
#
_entry.id   AF-B6ZDT1-F1
#
_cell.length_a   1.000
_cell.length_b   1.000
_cell.length_c   1.000
_cell.angle_alpha   90.00
_cell.angle_beta   90.00
_cell.angle_gamma   90.00
#
_symmetry.space_group_name_H-M   'P 1'
#
loop_
_entity.id
_entity.type
_entity.pdbx_description
1 polymer ?
#
loop_
_entity_poly.entity_id
_entity_poly.type
_entity_poly.pdbx_seq_one_letter_code
_entity_poly.pdbx_strand_id
1 'polypeptide(L)'
;DVKIDSGEEFLRSGNYPVLTVLSAGHALHFINGQLTGTSYGSLEFPKLTFSKGVNLRAGINTITLLSIAVGLPNVGPHFETWNAGVLGPVTLNGLNEGRRDLSWQKWSYKVGLKGEA
;
A
#
# COMPACT_ATOMS: atom_id res chain seq x y z
N ASP A 1 0.18 8.43 -8.22
CA ASP A 1 1.50 8.43 -8.87
C ASP A 1 2.57 9.00 -7.95
N VAL A 2 3.78 8.46 -8.00
CA VAL A 2 4.93 8.91 -7.21
C VAL A 2 6.04 9.34 -8.16
N LYS A 3 6.47 10.61 -8.04
CA LYS A 3 7.59 11.17 -8.81
C LYS A 3 8.92 10.89 -8.11
N ILE A 4 9.85 10.28 -8.82
CA ILE A 4 11.20 9.95 -8.37
C ILE A 4 12.19 10.80 -9.14
N ASP A 5 13.09 11.47 -8.43
CA ASP A 5 14.13 12.30 -9.04
C ASP A 5 15.20 11.42 -9.70
N SER A 6 15.79 11.88 -10.81
CA SER A 6 16.84 11.14 -11.51
C SER A 6 18.16 11.06 -10.72
N GLY A 7 18.35 11.94 -9.72
CA GLY A 7 19.50 11.99 -8.83
C GLY A 7 19.38 11.12 -7.58
N GLU A 8 18.31 10.32 -7.44
CA GLU A 8 18.13 9.41 -6.30
C GLU A 8 19.25 8.37 -6.20
N GLU A 9 19.84 8.22 -5.02
CA GLU A 9 20.99 7.35 -4.79
C GLU A 9 20.63 5.86 -4.96
N PHE A 10 19.40 5.48 -4.62
CA PHE A 10 18.93 4.10 -4.74
C PHE A 10 18.97 3.61 -6.20
N LEU A 11 18.83 4.52 -7.19
CA LEU A 11 18.92 4.19 -8.62
C LEU A 11 20.32 3.72 -9.04
N ARG A 12 21.36 4.08 -8.28
CA ARG A 12 22.77 3.78 -8.57
C ARG A 12 23.34 2.70 -7.67
N SER A 13 22.90 2.66 -6.41
CA SER A 13 23.40 1.72 -5.40
C SER A 13 22.80 0.31 -5.50
N GLY A 14 21.71 0.14 -6.25
CA GLY A 14 20.98 -1.13 -6.34
C GLY A 14 20.13 -1.44 -5.11
N ASN A 15 20.08 -0.52 -4.14
CA ASN A 15 19.14 -0.57 -3.03
C ASN A 15 17.74 -0.21 -3.50
N TYR A 16 16.72 -0.75 -2.84
CA TYR A 16 15.33 -0.40 -3.12
C TYR A 16 14.75 0.45 -2.00
N PRO A 17 14.04 1.56 -2.31
CA PRO A 17 13.26 2.26 -1.31
C PRO A 17 12.17 1.33 -0.76
N VAL A 18 11.85 1.47 0.51
CA VAL A 18 10.90 0.60 1.20
C VAL A 18 9.54 1.28 1.26
N LEU A 19 8.54 0.63 0.67
CA LEU A 19 7.15 1.05 0.78
C LEU A 19 6.51 0.37 1.99
N THR A 20 5.99 1.17 2.91
CA THR A 20 5.25 0.74 4.08
C THR A 20 3.79 1.19 3.96
N VAL A 21 2.84 0.27 4.07
CA VAL A 21 1.41 0.54 3.97
C VAL A 21 0.70 -0.06 5.18
N LEU A 22 0.05 0.79 5.97
CA LEU A 22 -0.82 0.36 7.05
C LEU A 22 -2.27 0.29 6.56
N SER A 23 -2.92 -0.83 6.86
CA SER A 23 -4.30 -1.10 6.49
C SER A 23 -5.07 -1.66 7.68
N ALA A 24 -6.34 -1.30 7.76
CA ALA A 24 -7.28 -1.87 8.72
C ALA A 24 -7.73 -3.31 8.36
N GLY A 25 -7.22 -3.87 7.25
CA GLY A 25 -7.50 -5.23 6.81
C GLY A 25 -8.33 -5.30 5.53
N HIS A 26 -8.65 -6.49 5.03
CA HIS A 26 -8.28 -7.82 5.57
C HIS A 26 -7.09 -8.43 4.83
N ALA A 27 -6.95 -8.13 3.53
CA ALA A 27 -5.77 -8.46 2.75
C ALA A 27 -5.40 -7.28 1.84
N LEU A 28 -4.12 -7.24 1.47
CA LEU A 28 -3.54 -6.17 0.66
C LEU A 28 -2.56 -6.78 -0.34
N HIS A 29 -2.74 -6.44 -1.61
CA HIS A 29 -1.79 -6.74 -2.68
C HIS A 29 -1.17 -5.44 -3.17
N PHE A 30 0.14 -5.42 -3.32
CA PHE A 30 0.88 -4.33 -3.92
C PHE A 30 1.30 -4.68 -5.35
N ILE A 31 0.96 -3.80 -6.29
CA ILE A 31 1.19 -3.97 -7.71
C ILE A 31 1.94 -2.75 -8.25
N ASN A 32 3.07 -3.01 -8.90
CA ASN A 32 3.89 -2.02 -9.59
C ASN A 32 4.24 -2.56 -10.98
N GLY A 33 3.28 -2.49 -11.90
CA GLY A 33 3.30 -3.22 -13.18
C GLY A 33 2.99 -4.71 -13.05
N GLN A 34 3.54 -5.38 -12.02
CA GLN A 34 3.27 -6.77 -11.66
C GLN A 34 3.06 -6.92 -10.13
N LEU A 35 2.46 -8.04 -9.72
CA LEU A 35 2.27 -8.36 -8.30
C LEU A 35 3.65 -8.46 -7.62
N THR A 36 3.88 -7.57 -6.67
CA THR A 36 5.17 -7.45 -5.97
C THR A 36 5.12 -8.02 -4.56
N GLY A 37 3.94 -8.05 -3.94
CA GLY A 37 3.75 -8.74 -2.67
C GLY A 37 2.32 -8.69 -2.15
N THR A 38 2.08 -9.53 -1.14
CA THR A 38 0.77 -9.71 -0.49
C THR A 38 0.95 -9.74 1.02
N SER A 39 -0.03 -9.22 1.75
CA SER A 39 -0.16 -9.35 3.20
C SER A 39 -1.63 -9.61 3.55
N TYR A 40 -1.86 -10.38 4.62
CA TYR A 40 -3.19 -10.70 5.11
C TYR A 40 -3.20 -10.66 6.64
N GLY A 41 -4.32 -10.20 7.20
CA GLY A 41 -4.60 -10.28 8.62
C GLY A 41 -5.28 -11.61 8.99
N SER A 42 -5.48 -11.83 10.28
CA SER A 42 -6.29 -12.94 10.81
C SER A 42 -7.68 -12.44 11.20
N LEU A 43 -8.57 -13.37 11.60
CA LEU A 43 -9.90 -13.03 12.10
C LEU A 43 -9.83 -12.12 13.34
N GLU A 44 -8.94 -12.42 14.28
CA GLU A 44 -8.75 -11.65 15.51
C GLU A 44 -7.96 -10.36 15.28
N PHE A 45 -7.01 -10.38 14.34
CA PHE A 45 -6.13 -9.26 14.02
C PHE A 45 -6.18 -8.94 12.52
N PRO A 46 -7.26 -8.28 12.04
CA PRO A 46 -7.44 -7.98 10.62
C PRO A 46 -6.50 -6.88 10.11
N LYS A 47 -6.04 -6.00 11.01
CA LYS A 47 -5.07 -4.94 10.69
C LYS A 47 -3.77 -5.56 10.20
N LEU A 48 -3.20 -4.95 9.16
CA LEU A 48 -1.96 -5.43 8.55
C LEU A 48 -1.02 -4.27 8.23
N THR A 49 0.27 -4.61 8.20
CA THR A 49 1.33 -3.73 7.73
C THR A 49 2.07 -4.44 6.62
N PHE A 50 1.98 -3.90 5.41
CA PHE A 50 2.84 -4.32 4.30
C PHE A 50 4.12 -3.49 4.34
N SER A 51 5.29 -4.13 4.29
CA SER A 51 6.58 -3.45 4.21
C SER A 51 7.51 -4.22 3.29
N LYS A 52 7.91 -3.63 2.17
CA LYS A 52 8.79 -4.28 1.19
C LYS A 52 9.58 -3.26 0.39
N GLY A 53 10.80 -3.62 0.00
CA GLY A 53 11.57 -2.89 -1.01
C GLY A 53 10.86 -2.90 -2.35
N VAL A 54 10.71 -1.74 -2.98
CA VAL A 54 9.99 -1.57 -4.24
C VAL A 54 10.91 -1.04 -5.33
N ASN A 55 10.85 -1.67 -6.51
CA ASN A 55 11.64 -1.25 -7.66
C ASN A 55 10.98 -0.02 -8.33
N LEU A 56 11.54 1.16 -8.11
CA LEU A 56 11.08 2.40 -8.72
C LEU A 56 12.10 2.90 -9.74
N ARG A 57 11.63 3.51 -10.81
CA ARG A 57 12.46 4.15 -11.85
C ARG A 57 12.43 5.67 -11.73
N ALA A 58 13.43 6.34 -12.31
CA ALA A 58 13.38 7.79 -12.47
C ALA A 58 12.10 8.23 -13.20
N GLY A 59 11.52 9.35 -12.77
CA GLY A 59 10.27 9.87 -13.33
C GLY A 59 9.03 9.38 -12.56
N ILE A 60 7.93 9.15 -13.29
CA ILE A 60 6.62 8.84 -12.70
C ILE A 60 6.46 7.32 -12.55
N ASN A 61 6.15 6.89 -11.33
CA ASN A 61 5.83 5.51 -10.98
C ASN A 61 4.39 5.40 -10.50
N THR A 62 3.68 4.36 -10.95
CA THR A 62 2.31 4.10 -10.53
C THR A 62 2.29 3.00 -9.49
N ILE A 63 1.90 3.35 -8.26
CA ILE A 63 1.69 2.43 -7.16
C ILE A 63 0.20 2.06 -7.13
N THR A 64 -0.09 0.77 -7.25
CA THR A 64 -1.46 0.25 -7.14
C THR A 64 -1.56 -0.64 -5.91
N LEU A 65 -2.57 -0.36 -5.09
CA LEU A 65 -2.89 -1.13 -3.88
C LEU A 65 -4.27 -1.75 -4.09
N LEU A 66 -4.34 -3.08 -4.10
CA LEU A 66 -5.59 -3.81 -4.09
C LEU A 66 -5.89 -4.21 -2.65
N SER A 67 -6.86 -3.53 -2.04
CA SER A 67 -7.35 -3.84 -0.71
C SER A 67 -8.57 -4.74 -0.80
N ILE A 68 -8.61 -5.79 0.03
CA ILE A 68 -9.59 -6.86 -0.05
C ILE A 68 -10.22 -7.03 1.34
N ALA A 69 -11.55 -7.04 1.39
CA ALA A 69 -12.30 -7.40 2.58
C ALA A 69 -12.73 -8.87 2.51
N VAL A 70 -12.57 -9.62 3.61
CA VAL A 70 -12.92 -11.05 3.71
C VAL A 70 -13.94 -11.21 4.82
N GLY A 71 -15.22 -11.06 4.47
CA GLY A 71 -16.28 -10.89 5.46
C GLY A 71 -16.22 -9.52 6.16
N LEU A 72 -17.31 -9.17 6.85
CA LEU A 72 -17.36 -8.01 7.73
C LEU A 72 -17.57 -8.47 9.18
N PRO A 73 -17.12 -7.70 10.18
CA PRO A 73 -17.37 -8.01 11.59
C PRO A 73 -18.86 -8.22 11.87
N ASN A 74 -19.18 -9.20 12.72
CA ASN A 74 -20.55 -9.58 13.06
C ASN A 74 -20.81 -9.68 14.58
N VAL A 75 -19.80 -9.42 15.42
CA VAL A 75 -19.90 -9.51 16.88
C VAL A 75 -18.93 -8.52 17.53
N GLY A 76 -19.36 -7.93 18.67
CA GLY A 76 -18.59 -6.98 19.46
C GLY A 76 -19.29 -5.63 19.63
N PRO A 77 -19.09 -4.90 20.73
CA PRO A 77 -19.63 -3.55 20.86
C PRO A 77 -19.13 -2.63 19.73
N HIS A 78 -20.06 -1.97 19.05
CA HIS A 78 -19.76 -1.05 17.96
C HIS A 78 -18.97 -1.65 16.78
N PHE A 79 -19.16 -2.95 16.48
CA PHE A 79 -18.46 -3.62 15.38
C PHE A 79 -18.72 -2.95 14.02
N GLU A 80 -19.86 -2.26 13.87
CA GLU A 80 -20.24 -1.49 12.68
C GLU A 80 -19.32 -0.28 12.42
N THR A 81 -18.57 0.17 13.43
CA THR A 81 -17.63 1.31 13.32
C THR A 81 -16.21 0.88 12.98
N TRP A 82 -15.96 -0.43 12.89
CA TRP A 82 -14.62 -0.95 12.65
C TRP A 82 -14.22 -0.74 11.19
N ASN A 83 -13.06 -0.13 10.99
CA ASN A 83 -12.56 0.21 9.67
C ASN A 83 -12.07 -1.01 8.89
N ALA A 84 -12.17 -0.94 7.57
CA ALA A 84 -11.51 -1.82 6.62
C ALA A 84 -10.79 -0.99 5.56
N GLY A 85 -9.78 -1.56 4.91
CA GLY A 85 -9.08 -0.89 3.82
C GLY A 85 -7.79 -0.17 4.21
N VAL A 86 -7.20 0.53 3.25
CA VAL A 86 -5.95 1.29 3.44
C VAL A 86 -6.29 2.70 3.94
N LEU A 87 -6.21 2.90 5.25
CA LEU A 87 -6.36 4.22 5.88
C LEU A 87 -5.02 4.91 6.14
N GLY A 88 -3.93 4.21 5.86
CA GLY A 88 -2.58 4.68 6.09
C GLY A 88 -2.14 4.61 7.55
N PRO A 89 -0.94 5.14 7.83
CA PRO A 89 -0.07 5.85 6.90
C PRO A 89 0.48 4.98 5.76
N VAL A 90 0.74 5.61 4.61
CA VAL A 90 1.45 5.03 3.47
C VAL A 90 2.75 5.80 3.27
N THR A 91 3.89 5.19 3.52
CA THR A 91 5.18 5.90 3.47
C THR A 91 6.22 5.19 2.63
N LEU A 92 7.10 5.98 2.02
CA LEU A 92 8.23 5.52 1.22
C LEU A 92 9.53 5.99 1.87
N ASN A 93 10.37 5.05 2.26
CA ASN A 93 11.63 5.31 2.95
C ASN A 93 12.82 4.96 2.05
N GLY A 94 13.96 5.64 2.24
CA GLY A 94 15.18 5.37 1.46
C GLY A 94 15.29 6.21 0.19
N LEU A 95 14.61 7.36 0.16
CA LEU A 95 14.89 8.43 -0.80
C LEU A 95 16.02 9.31 -0.27
N ASN A 96 16.61 10.15 -1.13
CA ASN A 96 17.61 11.15 -0.73
C ASN A 96 17.04 12.13 0.31
N GLU A 97 15.75 12.45 0.22
CA GLU A 97 15.01 13.26 1.22
C GLU A 97 14.66 12.46 2.50
N GLY A 98 15.07 11.20 2.60
CA GLY A 98 14.79 10.30 3.70
C GLY A 98 13.45 9.58 3.55
N ARG A 99 12.43 10.11 4.22
CA ARG A 99 11.08 9.51 4.28
C ARG A 99 10.05 10.44 3.66
N ARG A 100 9.29 9.91 2.70
CA ARG A 100 8.14 10.57 2.10
C ARG A 100 6.85 9.96 2.61
N ASP A 101 5.94 10.80 3.08
CA ASP A 101 4.56 10.39 3.37
C ASP A 101 3.70 10.54 2.10
N LEU A 102 3.07 9.45 1.69
CA LEU A 102 2.21 9.37 0.51
C LEU A 102 0.71 9.44 0.89
N SER A 103 0.38 9.44 2.19
CA SER A 103 -1.00 9.38 2.68
C SER A 103 -1.84 10.56 2.18
N TRP A 104 -1.23 11.73 2.08
CA TRP A 104 -1.87 12.99 1.69
C TRP A 104 -1.77 13.31 0.20
N GLN A 105 -1.26 12.39 -0.61
CA GLN A 105 -1.22 12.56 -2.06
C GLN A 105 -2.58 12.29 -2.69
N LYS A 106 -2.72 12.70 -3.96
CA LYS A 106 -3.92 12.39 -4.73
C LYS A 106 -3.98 10.88 -5.00
N TRP A 107 -4.95 10.22 -4.39
CA TRP A 107 -5.30 8.82 -4.65
C TRP A 107 -6.46 8.72 -5.63
N SER A 108 -6.42 7.71 -6.49
CA SER A 108 -7.52 7.34 -7.38
C SER A 108 -8.08 6.00 -6.92
N TYR A 109 -9.40 5.86 -6.99
CA TYR A 109 -10.11 4.70 -6.45
C TYR A 109 -10.92 4.03 -7.54
N LYS A 110 -10.91 2.70 -7.53
CA LYS A 110 -11.76 1.85 -8.35
C LYS A 110 -12.37 0.80 -7.45
N VAL A 111 -13.70 0.71 -7.46
CA VAL A 111 -14.43 -0.36 -6.79
C VAL A 111 -14.51 -1.56 -7.73
N GLY A 112 -14.27 -2.75 -7.18
CA GLY A 112 -14.36 -4.00 -7.91
C GLY A 112 -13.27 -4.25 -8.95
N LEU A 113 -13.38 -5.39 -9.61
CA LEU A 113 -12.45 -5.90 -10.61
C LEU A 113 -13.06 -5.84 -12.00
N LYS A 114 -12.20 -5.84 -13.03
CA LYS A 114 -12.69 -6.03 -14.40
C LYS A 114 -13.12 -7.50 -14.54
N GLY A 115 -14.38 -7.73 -14.90
CA GLY A 115 -14.98 -9.08 -14.96
C GLY A 115 -15.95 -9.37 -13.82
N GLU A 116 -16.08 -8.46 -12.84
CA GLU A 116 -17.25 -8.39 -11.97
C GLU A 116 -18.36 -7.64 -12.71
N ALA A 117 -19.56 -8.22 -12.75
CA ALA A 117 -20.84 -7.73 -13.31
C ALA A 117 -20.75 -6.82 -14.54
#